data_AF-A0A9N8LLA7-F1
#
_entry.id   AF-A0A9N8LLA7-F1
#
_cell.length_a   1.000
_cell.length_b   1.000
_cell.length_c   1.000
_cell.angle_alpha   90.00
_cell.angle_beta   90.00
_cell.angle_gamma   90.00
#
_symmetry.space_group_name_H-M   'P 1'
#
loop_
_entity.id
_entity.type
_entity.pdbx_description
1 polymer ?
#
loop_
_entity_poly.entity_id
_entity_poly.type
_entity_poly.pdbx_seq_one_letter_code
_entity_poly.pdbx_strand_id
1 'polypeptide(L)'
;LYRLLLLSLLIQHSIWHILANTVLKGTHNLKKRSWILTTLAAFVMTAASIPFLRDLLLPRDVLGSVARIILQFSNLTNANIPANVRAVLVERAVEAARANATWQFFSLAEIHPRTFTVTHPLCAFFIAYLLSDLALGAIFYPSMMNMASGWVHHTAYIFFFSYWLHRGWGHIAATAAVFELPTFVMGIACLYPPLRSNMGFTISFFITRVGLHFGILYATYTKKGRNAPGIDGSWA
;
A
#
# COMPACT_ATOMS: atom_id res chain seq x y z
N LEU A 1 6.67 -8.60 -17.56
CA LEU A 1 6.40 -7.18 -17.28
C LEU A 1 5.60 -6.51 -18.39
N TYR A 2 6.12 -6.38 -19.61
CA TYR A 2 5.36 -5.82 -20.76
C TYR A 2 3.96 -6.45 -20.96
N ARG A 3 3.85 -7.78 -20.91
CA ARG A 3 2.55 -8.47 -20.99
C ARG A 3 1.55 -8.05 -19.89
N LEU A 4 2.04 -7.85 -18.67
CA LEU A 4 1.21 -7.40 -17.54
C LEU A 4 0.77 -5.94 -17.73
N LEU A 5 1.66 -5.10 -18.27
CA LEU A 5 1.35 -3.71 -18.59
C LEU A 5 0.25 -3.64 -19.67
N LEU A 6 0.41 -4.37 -20.78
CA LEU A 6 -0.60 -4.42 -21.84
C LEU A 6 -1.95 -4.94 -21.35
N LEU A 7 -1.94 -6.03 -20.56
CA LEU A 7 -3.16 -6.58 -19.99
C LEU A 7 -3.84 -5.56 -19.07
N SER A 8 -3.06 -4.84 -18.26
CA SER A 8 -3.59 -3.80 -17.37
C SER A 8 -4.19 -2.63 -18.15
N LEU A 9 -3.51 -2.17 -19.21
CA LEU A 9 -4.03 -1.14 -20.11
C LEU A 9 -5.35 -1.57 -20.74
N LEU A 10 -5.43 -2.79 -21.26
CA LEU A 10 -6.65 -3.34 -21.86
C LEU A 10 -7.80 -3.35 -20.86
N ILE A 11 -7.57 -3.86 -19.65
CA ILE A 11 -8.60 -3.95 -18.59
C ILE A 11 -9.09 -2.54 -18.21
N GLN A 12 -8.17 -1.62 -17.92
CA GLN A 12 -8.51 -0.27 -17.48
C GLN A 12 -9.26 0.52 -18.55
N HIS A 13 -8.76 0.51 -19.80
CA HIS A 13 -9.45 1.17 -20.91
C HIS A 13 -10.82 0.55 -21.18
N SER A 14 -10.95 -0.78 -21.12
CA SER A 14 -12.25 -1.44 -21.28
C SER A 14 -13.25 -0.97 -20.23
N ILE A 15 -12.85 -0.95 -18.95
CA ILE A 15 -13.70 -0.47 -17.86
C ILE A 15 -14.08 1.00 -18.08
N TRP A 16 -13.11 1.86 -18.40
CA TRP A 16 -13.38 3.28 -18.63
C TRP A 16 -14.33 3.49 -19.81
N HIS A 17 -14.08 2.87 -20.97
CA HIS A 17 -14.90 3.04 -22.16
C HIS A 17 -16.32 2.50 -21.96
N ILE A 18 -16.49 1.37 -21.28
CA ILE A 18 -17.81 0.83 -20.96
C ILE A 18 -18.56 1.81 -20.05
N LEU A 19 -17.99 2.22 -18.92
CA LEU A 19 -18.69 3.07 -17.95
C LEU A 19 -18.93 4.49 -18.48
N ALA A 20 -17.96 5.07 -19.17
CA ALA A 20 -18.05 6.42 -19.72
C ALA A 20 -19.08 6.55 -20.86
N ASN A 21 -19.35 5.47 -21.60
CA ASN A 21 -20.31 5.48 -22.71
C ASN A 21 -21.68 4.90 -22.34
N THR A 22 -21.84 4.36 -21.13
CA THR A 22 -23.11 3.80 -20.64
C THR A 22 -23.63 4.63 -19.46
N VAL A 23 -23.29 4.24 -18.23
CA VAL A 23 -23.81 4.78 -16.97
C VAL A 23 -23.43 6.24 -16.75
N LEU A 24 -22.23 6.63 -17.20
CA LEU A 24 -21.67 7.97 -16.98
C LEU A 24 -21.60 8.80 -18.26
N LYS A 25 -22.45 8.50 -19.25
CA LYS A 25 -22.50 9.22 -20.51
C LYS A 25 -22.90 10.70 -20.31
N GLY A 26 -22.37 11.57 -21.15
CA GLY A 26 -22.73 12.99 -21.21
C GLY A 26 -21.76 13.93 -20.48
N THR A 27 -21.90 15.23 -20.75
CA THR A 27 -21.03 16.30 -20.23
C THR A 27 -21.27 16.60 -18.75
N HIS A 28 -22.50 16.41 -18.25
CA HIS A 28 -22.83 16.58 -16.84
C HIS A 28 -22.10 15.57 -15.92
N ASN A 29 -21.67 14.43 -16.47
CA ASN A 29 -20.89 13.41 -15.76
C ASN A 29 -19.38 13.55 -15.98
N LEU A 30 -18.89 14.63 -16.59
CA LEU A 30 -17.46 14.79 -16.91
C LEU A 30 -16.55 14.56 -15.70
N LYS A 31 -16.92 15.15 -14.56
CA LYS A 31 -16.20 14.93 -13.29
C LYS A 31 -16.24 13.45 -12.87
N LYS A 32 -17.39 12.78 -12.94
CA LYS A 32 -17.45 11.35 -12.58
C LYS A 32 -16.58 10.51 -13.50
N ARG A 33 -16.57 10.81 -14.80
CA ARG A 33 -15.77 10.10 -15.81
C ARG A 33 -14.27 10.22 -15.57
N SER A 34 -13.78 11.39 -15.13
CA SER A 34 -12.37 11.57 -14.79
C SER A 34 -11.95 10.81 -13.53
N TRP A 35 -12.91 10.40 -12.69
CA TRP A 35 -12.63 9.67 -11.44
C TRP A 35 -12.77 8.15 -11.56
N ILE A 36 -13.20 7.60 -12.70
CA ILE A 36 -13.40 6.15 -12.88
C ILE A 36 -12.09 5.40 -12.64
N LEU A 37 -11.05 5.73 -13.41
CA LEU A 37 -9.77 5.03 -13.33
C LEU A 37 -9.05 5.28 -12.01
N THR A 38 -9.05 6.53 -11.53
CA THR A 38 -8.44 6.88 -10.24
C THR A 38 -9.07 6.11 -9.09
N THR A 39 -10.41 5.99 -9.05
CA THR A 39 -11.09 5.25 -7.98
C THR A 39 -10.78 3.75 -8.06
N LEU A 40 -10.82 3.16 -9.25
CA LEU A 40 -10.46 1.76 -9.46
C LEU A 40 -9.02 1.49 -9.06
N ALA A 41 -8.09 2.35 -9.51
CA ALA A 41 -6.68 2.18 -9.24
C ALA A 41 -6.41 2.29 -7.74
N ALA A 42 -6.98 3.29 -7.07
CA ALA A 42 -6.81 3.49 -5.64
C ALA A 42 -7.36 2.31 -4.82
N PHE A 43 -8.48 1.71 -5.23
CA PHE A 43 -9.01 0.49 -4.63
C PHE A 43 -8.03 -0.68 -4.75
N VAL A 44 -7.58 -0.98 -5.97
CA VAL A 44 -6.67 -2.11 -6.25
C VAL A 44 -5.34 -1.93 -5.51
N MET A 45 -4.77 -0.72 -5.55
CA MET A 45 -3.54 -0.37 -4.84
C MET A 45 -3.67 -0.57 -3.33
N THR A 46 -4.78 -0.11 -2.74
CA THR A 46 -5.04 -0.29 -1.31
C THR A 46 -5.20 -1.77 -0.96
N ALA A 47 -6.05 -2.50 -1.69
CA ALA A 47 -6.35 -3.90 -1.37
C ALA A 47 -5.12 -4.81 -1.55
N ALA A 48 -4.37 -4.64 -2.65
CA ALA A 48 -3.19 -5.45 -2.94
C ALA A 48 -2.00 -5.15 -2.01
N SER A 49 -1.99 -4.02 -1.31
CA SER A 49 -0.96 -3.66 -0.32
C SER A 49 -1.07 -4.44 1.00
N ILE A 50 -2.25 -4.99 1.31
CA ILE A 50 -2.56 -5.60 2.62
C ILE A 50 -1.54 -6.68 3.06
N PRO A 51 -1.12 -7.62 2.19
CA PRO A 51 -0.14 -8.63 2.57
C PRO A 51 1.23 -8.02 2.96
N PHE A 52 1.60 -6.91 2.35
CA PHE A 52 2.85 -6.21 2.65
C PHE A 52 2.75 -5.40 3.95
N LEU A 53 1.60 -4.79 4.22
CA LEU A 53 1.35 -4.12 5.50
C LEU A 53 1.36 -5.11 6.67
N ARG A 54 0.80 -6.30 6.46
CA ARG A 54 0.88 -7.39 7.44
C ARG A 54 2.34 -7.70 7.77
N ASP A 55 3.19 -7.83 6.76
CA ASP A 55 4.62 -8.11 6.98
C ASP A 55 5.38 -6.93 7.61
N LEU A 56 5.00 -5.68 7.28
CA LEU A 56 5.63 -4.47 7.84
C LEU A 56 5.26 -4.22 9.31
N LEU A 57 3.98 -4.44 9.66
CA LEU A 57 3.40 -4.05 10.94
C LEU A 57 3.33 -5.20 11.95
N LEU A 58 3.23 -6.44 11.49
CA LEU A 58 3.09 -7.61 12.34
C LEU A 58 4.37 -8.46 12.32
N PRO A 59 4.79 -8.98 13.49
CA PRO A 59 5.93 -9.89 13.56
C PRO A 59 5.57 -11.22 12.87
N ARG A 60 6.60 -11.96 12.42
CA ARG A 60 6.41 -13.30 11.85
C ARG A 60 5.63 -14.24 12.78
N ASP A 61 5.91 -14.16 14.07
CA ASP A 61 5.20 -14.87 15.13
C ASP A 61 4.50 -13.89 16.09
N VAL A 62 3.23 -13.63 15.78
CA VAL A 62 2.35 -12.79 16.60
C VAL A 62 2.11 -13.41 17.97
N LEU A 63 1.87 -14.73 18.02
CA LEU A 63 1.52 -15.42 19.25
C LEU A 63 2.69 -15.43 20.23
N GLY A 64 3.90 -15.76 19.77
CA GLY A 64 5.08 -15.73 20.63
C GLY A 64 5.52 -14.31 21.01
N SER A 65 5.21 -13.30 20.19
CA SER A 65 5.42 -11.89 20.57
C SER A 65 4.46 -11.43 21.66
N VAL A 66 3.16 -11.77 21.55
CA VAL A 66 2.16 -11.51 22.58
C VAL A 66 2.50 -12.28 23.86
N ALA A 67 2.93 -13.53 23.76
CA ALA A 67 3.33 -14.33 24.92
C ALA A 67 4.48 -13.68 25.70
N ARG A 68 5.48 -13.12 25.01
CA ARG A 68 6.57 -12.35 25.66
C ARG A 68 6.06 -11.12 26.38
N ILE A 69 5.15 -10.36 25.78
CA ILE A 69 4.56 -9.16 26.41
C ILE A 69 3.79 -9.55 27.66
N ILE A 70 2.97 -10.61 27.61
CA ILE A 70 2.22 -11.11 28.76
C ILE A 70 3.16 -11.51 29.90
N LEU A 71 4.23 -12.25 29.58
CA LEU A 71 5.23 -12.68 30.56
C LEU A 71 5.97 -11.47 31.17
N GLN A 72 6.37 -10.49 30.36
CA GLN A 72 6.99 -9.25 30.84
C GLN A 72 6.05 -8.47 31.75
N PHE A 73 4.78 -8.31 31.36
CA PHE A 73 3.78 -7.61 32.15
C PHE A 73 3.47 -8.32 33.47
N SER A 74 3.35 -9.65 33.46
CA SER A 74 3.16 -10.43 34.68
C SER A 74 4.35 -10.30 35.63
N ASN A 75 5.59 -10.33 35.13
CA ASN A 75 6.77 -10.08 35.95
C ASN A 75 6.80 -8.65 36.51
N LEU A 76 6.37 -7.64 35.74
CA LEU A 76 6.30 -6.25 36.19
C LEU A 76 5.22 -6.01 37.25
N THR A 77 4.09 -6.71 37.16
CA THR A 77 2.93 -6.53 38.04
C THR A 77 2.86 -7.55 39.18
N ASN A 78 3.78 -8.51 39.23
CA ASN A 78 3.72 -9.69 40.10
C ASN A 78 2.38 -10.46 39.94
N ALA A 79 1.75 -10.37 38.78
CA ALA A 79 0.51 -11.08 38.50
C ALA A 79 0.76 -12.59 38.45
N ASN A 80 -0.02 -13.37 39.19
CA ASN A 80 0.10 -14.82 39.23
C ASN A 80 -0.52 -15.45 37.97
N ILE A 81 0.32 -16.06 37.12
CA ILE A 81 -0.12 -16.85 35.96
C ILE A 81 -0.10 -18.33 36.34
N PRO A 82 -1.19 -19.09 36.13
CA PRO A 82 -1.23 -20.53 36.37
C PRO A 82 -0.07 -21.27 35.67
N ALA A 83 0.53 -22.24 36.36
CA ALA A 83 1.77 -22.89 35.89
C ALA A 83 1.65 -23.53 34.49
N ASN A 84 0.51 -24.16 34.19
CA ASN A 84 0.21 -24.72 32.88
C ASN A 84 0.16 -23.65 31.77
N VAL A 85 -0.43 -22.48 32.07
CA VAL A 85 -0.49 -21.36 31.12
C VAL A 85 0.90 -20.73 30.96
N ARG A 86 1.64 -20.57 32.06
CA ARG A 86 3.00 -20.02 32.03
C ARG A 86 3.94 -20.88 31.18
N ALA A 87 3.84 -22.21 31.28
CA ALA A 87 4.64 -23.12 30.47
C ALA A 87 4.42 -22.91 28.96
N VAL A 88 3.16 -22.84 28.52
CA VAL A 88 2.80 -22.59 27.12
C VAL A 88 3.27 -21.20 26.66
N LEU A 89 3.11 -20.17 27.48
CA LEU A 89 3.57 -18.82 27.14
C LEU A 89 5.11 -18.77 27.00
N VAL A 90 5.85 -19.44 27.89
CA VAL A 90 7.32 -19.51 27.82
C VAL A 90 7.75 -20.27 26.56
N GLU A 91 7.12 -21.39 26.25
CA GLU A 91 7.42 -22.17 25.02
C GLU A 91 7.26 -21.29 23.77
N ARG A 92 6.10 -20.62 23.62
CA ARG A 92 5.83 -19.72 22.49
C ARG A 92 6.77 -18.52 22.45
N ALA A 93 7.12 -17.96 23.60
CA ALA A 93 8.08 -16.87 23.70
C ALA A 93 9.49 -17.30 23.24
N VAL A 94 9.92 -18.51 23.59
CA VAL A 94 11.21 -19.08 23.19
C VAL A 94 11.23 -19.41 21.70
N GLU A 95 10.15 -19.99 21.16
CA GLU A 95 10.00 -20.22 19.72
C GLU A 95 10.11 -18.91 18.92
N ALA A 96 9.39 -17.86 19.32
CA ALA A 96 9.50 -16.55 18.70
C ALA A 96 10.91 -15.96 18.81
N ALA A 97 11.57 -16.11 19.96
CA ALA A 97 12.94 -15.63 20.13
C ALA A 97 13.93 -16.38 19.20
N ARG A 98 13.79 -17.70 19.07
CA ARG A 98 14.60 -18.53 18.15
C ARG A 98 14.35 -18.17 16.69
N ALA A 99 13.13 -17.82 16.32
CA ALA A 99 12.78 -17.35 14.99
C ALA A 99 13.24 -15.91 14.69
N ASN A 100 13.96 -15.26 15.62
CA ASN A 100 14.27 -13.83 15.61
C ASN A 100 13.03 -12.94 15.39
N ALA A 101 11.85 -13.44 15.81
CA ALA A 101 10.57 -12.77 15.68
C ALA A 101 10.40 -11.71 16.78
N THR A 102 11.43 -10.91 17.07
CA THR A 102 11.31 -9.77 17.98
C THR A 102 10.30 -8.78 17.43
N TRP A 103 9.31 -8.39 18.23
CA TRP A 103 8.33 -7.41 17.82
C TRP A 103 9.05 -6.08 17.53
N GLN A 104 9.05 -5.69 16.26
CA GLN A 104 9.60 -4.43 15.81
C GLN A 104 8.60 -3.84 14.84
N PHE A 105 8.02 -2.70 15.22
CA PHE A 105 7.23 -1.91 14.28
C PHE A 105 8.10 -1.48 13.10
N PHE A 106 7.54 -1.56 11.89
CA PHE A 106 8.16 -1.10 10.65
C PHE A 106 9.47 -1.82 10.29
N SER A 107 9.45 -3.14 10.18
CA SER A 107 10.64 -3.91 9.79
C SER A 107 10.67 -4.20 8.28
N LEU A 108 11.40 -3.37 7.51
CA LEU A 108 11.52 -3.54 6.05
C LEU A 108 12.04 -4.92 5.63
N ALA A 109 12.93 -5.51 6.44
CA ALA A 109 13.51 -6.82 6.17
C ALA A 109 12.50 -7.99 6.20
N GLU A 110 11.30 -7.77 6.74
CA GLU A 110 10.25 -8.81 6.83
C GLU A 110 9.28 -8.78 5.66
N ILE A 111 9.34 -7.74 4.82
CA ILE A 111 8.43 -7.57 3.69
C ILE A 111 8.77 -8.61 2.63
N HIS A 112 7.93 -9.63 2.47
CA HIS A 112 8.18 -10.64 1.44
C HIS A 112 7.94 -10.04 0.06
N PRO A 113 8.88 -10.17 -0.89
CA PRO A 113 8.80 -9.48 -2.17
C PRO A 113 7.59 -9.81 -3.03
N ARG A 114 7.02 -11.03 -2.92
CA ARG A 114 5.84 -11.50 -3.69
C ARG A 114 5.91 -11.10 -5.17
N THR A 115 7.11 -11.24 -5.74
CA THR A 115 7.53 -10.61 -7.00
C THR A 115 6.57 -10.92 -8.14
N PHE A 116 6.29 -12.19 -8.39
CA PHE A 116 5.47 -12.63 -9.51
C PHE A 116 3.96 -12.63 -9.23
N THR A 117 3.57 -12.79 -7.96
CA THR A 117 2.16 -12.97 -7.59
C THR A 117 1.43 -11.65 -7.39
N VAL A 118 2.06 -10.66 -6.75
CA VAL A 118 1.41 -9.39 -6.41
C VAL A 118 2.24 -8.19 -6.88
N THR A 119 3.53 -8.14 -6.59
CA THR A 119 4.34 -6.94 -6.81
C THR A 119 4.45 -6.53 -8.28
N HIS A 120 4.84 -7.44 -9.18
CA HIS A 120 4.96 -7.12 -10.61
C HIS A 120 3.60 -6.79 -11.24
N PRO A 121 2.52 -7.57 -11.02
CA PRO A 121 1.19 -7.20 -11.50
C PRO A 121 0.74 -5.84 -10.99
N LEU A 122 0.92 -5.56 -9.69
CA LEU A 122 0.48 -4.31 -9.06
C LEU A 122 1.22 -3.09 -9.61
N CYS A 123 2.56 -3.16 -9.71
CA CYS A 123 3.36 -2.08 -10.27
C CYS A 123 3.02 -1.84 -11.75
N ALA A 124 2.88 -2.90 -12.54
CA ALA A 124 2.48 -2.79 -13.95
C ALA A 124 1.07 -2.18 -14.09
N PHE A 125 0.14 -2.59 -13.23
CA PHE A 125 -1.22 -2.04 -13.19
C PHE A 125 -1.22 -0.55 -12.83
N PHE A 126 -0.42 -0.14 -11.84
CA PHE A 126 -0.32 1.27 -11.46
C PHE A 126 0.32 2.12 -12.55
N ILE A 127 1.41 1.66 -13.18
CA ILE A 127 2.02 2.37 -14.32
C ILE A 127 1.03 2.48 -15.48
N ALA A 128 0.29 1.41 -15.81
CA ALA A 128 -0.76 1.45 -16.81
C ALA A 128 -1.84 2.49 -16.48
N TYR A 129 -2.22 2.59 -15.20
CA TYR A 129 -3.19 3.58 -14.73
C TYR A 129 -2.67 5.00 -14.96
N LEU A 130 -1.44 5.30 -14.54
CA LEU A 130 -0.87 6.64 -14.70
C LEU A 130 -0.78 7.05 -16.17
N LEU A 131 -0.39 6.12 -17.05
CA LEU A 131 -0.37 6.36 -18.50
C LEU A 131 -1.79 6.58 -19.05
N SER A 132 -2.73 5.72 -18.66
CA SER A 132 -4.13 5.79 -19.13
C SER A 132 -4.81 7.07 -18.67
N ASP A 133 -4.59 7.49 -17.42
CA ASP A 133 -5.20 8.69 -16.86
C ASP A 133 -4.64 9.98 -17.48
N LEU A 134 -3.33 10.02 -17.76
CA LEU A 134 -2.73 11.12 -18.52
C LEU A 134 -3.27 11.18 -19.96
N ALA A 135 -3.35 10.04 -20.64
CA ALA A 135 -3.83 9.97 -22.02
C ALA A 135 -5.32 10.35 -22.14
N LEU A 136 -6.17 9.71 -21.34
CA LEU A 136 -7.61 9.98 -21.34
C LEU A 136 -7.91 11.38 -20.80
N GLY A 137 -7.15 11.86 -19.81
CA GLY A 137 -7.28 13.21 -19.31
C GLY A 137 -6.95 14.27 -20.34
N ALA A 138 -5.85 14.09 -21.09
CA ALA A 138 -5.46 15.03 -22.13
C ALA A 138 -6.49 15.09 -23.27
N ILE A 139 -7.14 13.96 -23.59
CA ILE A 139 -8.07 13.85 -24.73
C ILE A 139 -9.50 14.24 -24.34
N PHE A 140 -10.03 13.68 -23.23
CA PHE A 140 -11.46 13.72 -22.92
C PHE A 140 -11.83 14.69 -21.79
N TYR A 141 -10.91 15.06 -20.91
CA TYR A 141 -11.19 15.95 -19.78
C TYR A 141 -9.99 16.85 -19.41
N PRO A 142 -9.43 17.60 -20.39
CA PRO A 142 -8.22 18.40 -20.18
C PRO A 142 -8.42 19.50 -19.14
N SER A 143 -9.64 20.02 -19.00
CA SER A 143 -10.00 21.02 -17.98
C SER A 143 -9.96 20.50 -16.54
N MET A 144 -9.92 19.18 -16.34
CA MET A 144 -9.84 18.54 -15.02
C MET A 144 -8.40 18.16 -14.65
N MET A 145 -7.45 18.29 -15.58
CA MET A 145 -6.04 17.95 -15.34
C MET A 145 -5.27 19.15 -14.78
N ASN A 146 -4.97 19.10 -13.49
CA ASN A 146 -4.10 20.09 -12.87
C ASN A 146 -2.61 19.79 -13.14
N MET A 147 -1.79 20.83 -13.21
CA MET A 147 -0.35 20.69 -13.48
C MET A 147 0.38 19.91 -12.37
N ALA A 148 0.17 20.29 -11.11
CA ALA A 148 0.86 19.68 -9.98
C ALA A 148 0.32 18.28 -9.64
N SER A 149 -1.01 18.14 -9.51
CA SER A 149 -1.64 16.90 -9.05
C SER A 149 -1.94 15.89 -10.16
N GLY A 150 -1.91 16.31 -11.43
CA GLY A 150 -2.12 15.44 -12.60
C GLY A 150 -0.80 15.18 -13.32
N TRP A 151 -0.30 16.17 -14.06
CA TRP A 151 0.86 16.01 -14.93
C TRP A 151 2.15 15.64 -14.18
N VAL A 152 2.66 16.53 -13.33
CA VAL A 152 3.94 16.32 -12.64
C VAL A 152 3.86 15.10 -11.73
N HIS A 153 2.77 14.97 -10.98
CA HIS A 153 2.53 13.82 -10.10
C HIS A 153 2.57 12.50 -10.89
N HIS A 154 1.72 12.32 -11.91
CA HIS A 154 1.66 11.04 -12.61
C HIS A 154 2.95 10.72 -13.37
N THR A 155 3.59 11.70 -14.01
CA THR A 155 4.88 11.50 -14.68
C THR A 155 5.97 11.09 -13.70
N ALA A 156 6.07 11.74 -12.53
CA ALA A 156 7.05 11.37 -11.52
C ALA A 156 6.82 9.94 -10.99
N TYR A 157 5.57 9.56 -10.75
CA TYR A 157 5.26 8.21 -10.27
C TYR A 157 5.50 7.13 -11.34
N ILE A 158 5.28 7.41 -12.64
CA ILE A 158 5.67 6.50 -13.72
C ILE A 158 7.19 6.22 -13.65
N PHE A 159 7.99 7.28 -13.52
CA PHE A 159 9.43 7.16 -13.41
C PHE A 159 9.85 6.36 -12.16
N PHE A 160 9.38 6.75 -10.98
CA PHE A 160 9.76 6.10 -9.73
C PHE A 160 9.35 4.63 -9.65
N PHE A 161 8.11 4.28 -10.06
CA PHE A 161 7.70 2.88 -10.08
C PHE A 161 8.50 2.06 -11.09
N SER A 162 8.81 2.62 -12.26
CA SER A 162 9.68 1.94 -13.25
C SER A 162 11.09 1.71 -12.69
N TYR A 163 11.65 2.72 -12.02
CA TYR A 163 12.95 2.64 -11.37
C TYR A 163 12.99 1.60 -10.24
N TRP A 164 12.05 1.66 -9.29
CA TRP A 164 11.98 0.72 -8.18
C TRP A 164 11.77 -0.71 -8.64
N LEU A 165 10.96 -0.92 -9.68
CA LEU A 165 10.74 -2.23 -10.27
C LEU A 165 12.02 -2.78 -10.91
N HIS A 166 12.78 -1.94 -11.63
CA HIS A 166 14.06 -2.31 -12.21
C HIS A 166 15.13 -2.62 -11.15
N ARG A 167 15.11 -1.92 -10.01
CA ARG A 167 16.01 -2.17 -8.87
C ARG A 167 15.60 -3.35 -7.99
N GLY A 168 14.45 -3.99 -8.24
CA GLY A 168 13.91 -5.08 -7.41
C GLY A 168 13.16 -4.62 -6.15
N TRP A 169 12.99 -3.30 -5.95
CA TRP A 169 12.34 -2.69 -4.78
C TRP A 169 10.83 -2.54 -4.94
N GLY A 170 10.23 -3.17 -5.95
CA GLY A 170 8.79 -3.06 -6.22
C GLY A 170 7.90 -3.44 -5.04
N HIS A 171 8.38 -4.31 -4.15
CA HIS A 171 7.66 -4.73 -2.95
C HIS A 171 7.55 -3.61 -1.89
N ILE A 172 8.52 -2.70 -1.83
CA ILE A 172 8.45 -1.49 -1.00
C ILE A 172 7.44 -0.51 -1.58
N ALA A 173 7.45 -0.34 -2.91
CA ALA A 173 6.42 0.45 -3.60
C ALA A 173 5.01 -0.14 -3.41
N ALA A 174 4.88 -1.47 -3.45
CA ALA A 174 3.63 -2.19 -3.17
C ALA A 174 3.18 -2.03 -1.71
N THR A 175 4.11 -1.91 -0.77
CA THR A 175 3.78 -1.60 0.64
C THR A 175 3.22 -0.18 0.77
N ALA A 176 3.83 0.79 0.08
CA ALA A 176 3.38 2.17 0.03
C ALA A 176 2.07 2.38 -0.74
N ALA A 177 1.58 1.38 -1.48
CA ALA A 177 0.34 1.46 -2.27
C ALA A 177 -0.91 1.75 -1.42
N VAL A 178 -0.88 1.48 -0.10
CA VAL A 178 -1.96 1.86 0.82
C VAL A 178 -2.14 3.38 0.95
N PHE A 179 -1.15 4.19 0.52
CA PHE A 179 -1.28 5.64 0.46
C PHE A 179 -2.39 6.10 -0.50
N GLU A 180 -2.93 5.19 -1.31
CA GLU A 180 -4.09 5.44 -2.15
C GLU A 180 -5.43 5.32 -1.43
N LEU A 181 -5.49 4.83 -0.19
CA LEU A 181 -6.75 4.72 0.56
C LEU A 181 -7.51 6.06 0.67
N PRO A 182 -6.88 7.21 0.98
CA PRO A 182 -7.54 8.51 0.94
C PRO A 182 -8.05 8.87 -0.46
N THR A 183 -7.28 8.56 -1.51
CA THR A 183 -7.68 8.76 -2.90
C THR A 183 -8.93 7.94 -3.22
N PHE A 184 -9.00 6.70 -2.75
CA PHE A 184 -10.16 5.83 -2.93
C PHE A 184 -11.41 6.38 -2.25
N VAL A 185 -11.28 6.85 -1.00
CA VAL A 185 -12.38 7.49 -0.26
C VAL A 185 -12.90 8.72 -1.03
N MET A 186 -11.99 9.55 -1.55
CA MET A 186 -12.34 10.72 -2.36
C MET A 186 -12.96 10.34 -3.71
N GLY A 187 -12.46 9.30 -4.35
CA GLY A 187 -12.93 8.81 -5.64
C GLY A 187 -14.36 8.27 -5.58
N ILE A 188 -14.67 7.46 -4.56
CA ILE A 188 -16.04 7.01 -4.31
C ILE A 188 -16.98 8.20 -4.10
N ALA A 189 -16.57 9.20 -3.31
CA ALA A 189 -17.38 10.40 -3.09
C ALA A 189 -17.62 11.21 -4.38
N CYS A 190 -16.69 11.16 -5.35
CA CYS A 190 -16.89 11.79 -6.65
C CYS A 190 -17.84 11.00 -7.56
N LEU A 191 -17.75 9.66 -7.56
CA LEU A 191 -18.63 8.80 -8.36
C LEU A 191 -20.05 8.74 -7.80
N TYR A 192 -20.18 8.64 -6.48
CA TYR A 192 -21.43 8.56 -5.75
C TYR A 192 -21.45 9.54 -4.56
N PRO A 193 -21.92 10.79 -4.80
CA PRO A 193 -21.89 11.88 -3.81
C PRO A 193 -22.47 11.59 -2.41
N PRO A 194 -23.50 10.74 -2.24
CA PRO A 194 -24.01 10.41 -0.90
C PRO A 194 -22.98 9.77 0.04
N LEU A 195 -21.91 9.14 -0.49
CA LEU A 195 -20.84 8.54 0.31
C LEU A 195 -19.73 9.52 0.71
N ARG A 196 -19.92 10.82 0.47
CA ARG A 196 -18.92 11.83 0.83
C ARG A 196 -18.70 11.86 2.35
N SER A 197 -17.46 11.60 2.76
CA SER A 197 -17.02 11.74 4.15
C SER A 197 -15.72 12.52 4.25
N ASN A 198 -15.80 13.75 4.73
CA ASN A 198 -14.61 14.58 4.98
C ASN A 198 -13.72 13.97 6.09
N MET A 199 -14.36 13.38 7.11
CA MET A 199 -13.65 12.74 8.22
C MET A 199 -12.98 11.43 7.77
N GLY A 200 -13.65 10.60 6.96
CA GLY A 200 -13.06 9.39 6.40
C GLY A 200 -11.83 9.68 5.55
N PHE A 201 -11.90 10.73 4.71
CA PHE A 201 -10.74 11.19 3.95
C PHE A 201 -9.60 11.67 4.87
N THR A 202 -9.91 12.51 5.86
CA THR A 202 -8.90 13.09 6.75
C THR A 202 -8.20 12.02 7.58
N ILE A 203 -8.95 11.13 8.23
CA ILE A 203 -8.40 10.05 9.05
C ILE A 203 -7.53 9.12 8.21
N SER A 204 -8.03 8.66 7.06
CA SER A 204 -7.23 7.81 6.17
C SER A 204 -5.95 8.52 5.71
N PHE A 205 -6.03 9.81 5.37
CA PHE A 205 -4.88 10.60 4.95
C PHE A 205 -3.81 10.66 6.03
N PHE A 206 -4.17 11.04 7.25
CA PHE A 206 -3.21 11.14 8.34
C PHE A 206 -2.62 9.78 8.72
N ILE A 207 -3.43 8.72 8.77
CA ILE A 207 -2.93 7.39 9.14
C ILE A 207 -1.97 6.86 8.06
N THR A 208 -2.36 6.88 6.79
CA THR A 208 -1.57 6.25 5.73
C THR A 208 -0.48 7.19 5.20
N ARG A 209 -0.81 8.41 4.79
CA ARG A 209 0.14 9.32 4.13
C ARG A 209 1.06 10.06 5.08
N VAL A 210 0.67 10.28 6.34
CA VAL A 210 1.54 10.93 7.34
C VAL A 210 2.19 9.90 8.24
N GLY A 211 1.39 9.14 9.01
CA GLY A 211 1.87 8.22 10.03
C GLY A 211 2.69 7.06 9.44
N LEU A 212 2.08 6.27 8.56
CA LEU A 212 2.75 5.12 7.95
C LEU A 212 3.92 5.54 7.05
N HIS A 213 3.79 6.65 6.31
CA HIS A 213 4.90 7.19 5.52
C HIS A 213 6.11 7.54 6.41
N PHE A 214 5.88 8.25 7.52
CA PHE A 214 6.93 8.54 8.49
C PHE A 214 7.53 7.26 9.08
N GLY A 215 6.70 6.26 9.39
CA GLY A 215 7.18 4.96 9.89
C GLY A 215 8.05 4.20 8.89
N ILE A 216 7.68 4.19 7.60
CA ILE A 216 8.50 3.59 6.53
C ILE A 216 9.82 4.36 6.38
N LEU A 217 9.80 5.69 6.39
CA LEU A 217 11.03 6.49 6.35
C LEU A 217 11.92 6.19 7.56
N TYR A 218 11.37 6.20 8.78
CA TYR A 218 12.11 5.83 9.98
C TYR A 218 12.75 4.44 9.86
N ALA A 219 12.01 3.46 9.32
CA ALA A 219 12.52 2.12 9.10
C ALA A 219 13.76 2.08 8.22
N THR A 220 13.83 2.93 7.18
CA THR A 220 15.01 3.02 6.30
C THR A 220 16.27 3.51 7.01
N TYR A 221 16.15 4.25 8.12
CA TYR A 221 17.29 4.71 8.93
C TYR A 221 17.76 3.69 9.98
N THR A 222 16.91 2.73 10.35
CA THR A 222 17.29 1.70 11.33
C THR A 222 18.39 0.78 10.79
N LYS A 223 19.27 0.28 11.66
CA LYS A 223 20.33 -0.69 11.25
C LYS A 223 19.75 -1.91 10.52
N LYS A 224 18.58 -2.40 10.96
CA LYS A 224 17.91 -3.57 10.37
C LYS A 224 17.30 -3.24 9.00
N GLY A 225 16.63 -2.10 8.87
CA GLY A 225 16.10 -1.65 7.58
C GLY A 225 17.19 -1.32 6.59
N ARG A 226 18.36 -0.85 7.07
CA ARG A 226 19.53 -0.68 6.21
C ARG A 226 20.03 -2.04 5.67
N ASN A 227 20.19 -3.01 6.55
CA ASN A 227 20.62 -4.35 6.14
C ASN A 227 19.48 -5.23 5.59
N ALA A 228 18.38 -4.63 5.10
CA ALA A 228 17.23 -5.39 4.62
C ALA A 228 17.56 -6.13 3.30
N PRO A 229 17.33 -7.44 3.23
CA PRO A 229 17.66 -8.23 2.04
C PRO A 229 16.80 -7.79 0.85
N GLY A 230 17.43 -7.60 -0.31
CA GLY A 230 16.75 -7.17 -1.54
C GLY A 230 16.53 -5.66 -1.68
N ILE A 231 17.10 -4.86 -0.76
CA ILE A 231 17.14 -3.40 -0.85
C ILE A 231 18.60 -2.94 -0.78
N ASP A 232 19.27 -2.90 -1.94
CA ASP A 232 20.68 -2.52 -2.02
C ASP A 232 20.84 -0.99 -2.02
N GLY A 233 21.33 -0.38 -0.94
CA GLY A 233 21.75 1.05 -0.97
C GLY A 233 21.26 1.94 0.17
N SER A 234 20.84 1.36 1.29
CA SER A 234 20.46 2.10 2.48
C SER A 234 21.70 2.57 3.27
N TRP A 235 22.43 3.55 2.74
CA TRP A 235 23.47 4.30 3.45
C TRP A 235 24.45 3.43 4.27
N ALA A 236 25.12 2.50 3.57
CA ALA A 236 26.36 1.87 4.07
C ALA A 236 27.55 2.78 3.74
#